data_AF-A0A969ZXN9-F1
#
_entry.id   AF-A0A969ZXN9-F1
#
_cell.length_a   1.000
_cell.length_b   1.000
_cell.length_c   1.000
_cell.angle_alpha   90.00
_cell.angle_beta   90.00
_cell.angle_gamma   90.00
#
_symmetry.space_group_name_H-M   'P 1'
#
loop_
_entity.id
_entity.type
_entity.pdbx_description
1 polymer ?
#
loop_
_entity_poly.entity_id
_entity_poly.type
_entity_poly.pdbx_seq_one_letter_code
_entity_poly.pdbx_strand_id
1 'polypeptide(L)'
;MWTLKQFENIFDRYQASGLRIKEFCRNESIVESKFYYWQKRLREHNYRTGRESGFVPIVFTGSNPSPATKEVVHHQPIPVHVDPTPGNVLEIVYPNGVKVRVPKGTDPTQLRSLILLTQ
;
A
#
# COMPACT_ATOMS: atom_id res chain seq x y z
N MET A 1 21.35 -22.63 -10.00
CA MET A 1 20.41 -22.17 -8.94
C MET A 1 20.11 -20.71 -9.16
N TRP A 2 18.86 -20.26 -8.97
CA TRP A 2 18.54 -18.82 -9.01
C TRP A 2 18.81 -18.19 -7.65
N THR A 3 19.14 -16.90 -7.64
CA THR A 3 19.14 -16.05 -6.43
C THR A 3 17.84 -15.26 -6.34
N LEU A 4 17.55 -14.67 -5.17
CA LEU A 4 16.34 -13.87 -4.96
C LEU A 4 16.30 -12.67 -5.93
N LYS A 5 17.43 -11.95 -6.07
CA LYS A 5 17.61 -10.83 -7.00
C LYS A 5 17.44 -11.22 -8.48
N GLN A 6 17.89 -12.42 -8.85
CA GLN A 6 17.67 -12.92 -10.21
C GLN A 6 16.18 -13.19 -10.47
N PHE A 7 15.47 -13.72 -9.48
CA PHE A 7 14.04 -13.95 -9.61
C PHE A 7 13.23 -12.65 -9.60
N GLU A 8 13.63 -11.62 -8.85
CA GLU A 8 13.01 -10.29 -8.89
C GLU A 8 13.01 -9.72 -10.31
N ASN A 9 14.13 -9.78 -11.03
CA ASN A 9 14.19 -9.31 -12.41
C ASN A 9 13.26 -10.12 -13.35
N ILE A 10 13.14 -11.44 -13.14
CA ILE A 10 12.19 -12.27 -13.88
C ILE A 10 10.75 -11.88 -13.54
N PHE A 11 10.48 -11.58 -12.27
CA PHE A 11 9.16 -11.16 -11.80
C PHE A 11 8.76 -9.78 -12.34
N ASP A 12 9.70 -8.84 -12.42
CA ASP A 12 9.49 -7.52 -13.05
C ASP A 12 9.14 -7.66 -14.53
N ARG A 13 9.87 -8.52 -15.26
CA ARG A 13 9.56 -8.83 -16.67
C ARG A 13 8.19 -9.48 -16.82
N TYR A 14 7.80 -10.35 -15.89
CA TYR A 14 6.45 -10.91 -15.84
C TYR A 14 5.39 -9.82 -15.63
N GLN A 15 5.57 -8.93 -14.65
CA GLN A 15 4.63 -7.84 -14.37
C GLN A 15 4.50 -6.88 -15.56
N ALA A 16 5.60 -6.56 -16.23
CA ALA A 16 5.62 -5.72 -17.42
C ALA A 16 4.96 -6.40 -18.64
N SER A 17 5.02 -7.74 -18.73
CA SER A 17 4.47 -8.48 -19.87
C SER A 17 2.94 -8.48 -19.93
N GLY A 18 2.25 -8.35 -18.78
CA GLY A 18 0.80 -8.46 -18.69
C GLY A 18 0.24 -9.84 -19.08
N LEU A 19 1.10 -10.83 -19.33
CA LEU A 19 0.71 -12.19 -19.71
C LEU A 19 0.25 -12.99 -18.49
N ARG A 20 -0.49 -14.08 -18.72
CA ARG A 20 -0.73 -15.05 -17.65
C ARG A 20 0.56 -15.79 -17.32
N ILE A 21 0.74 -16.20 -16.07
CA ILE A 21 1.94 -16.90 -15.59
C ILE A 21 2.30 -18.09 -16.49
N LYS A 22 1.33 -18.89 -16.92
CA LYS A 22 1.56 -20.05 -17.81
C LYS A 22 2.16 -19.64 -19.17
N GLU A 23 1.66 -18.56 -19.75
CA GLU A 23 2.12 -18.06 -21.05
C GLU A 23 3.50 -17.43 -20.93
N PHE A 24 3.74 -16.68 -19.85
CA PHE A 24 5.06 -16.14 -19.53
C PHE A 24 6.09 -17.26 -19.31
N CYS A 25 5.75 -18.27 -18.51
CA CYS A 25 6.62 -19.43 -18.25
C CYS A 25 6.94 -20.19 -19.54
N ARG A 26 5.95 -20.37 -20.42
CA ARG A 26 6.16 -21.00 -21.74
C ARG A 26 7.11 -20.17 -22.62
N ASN A 27 6.90 -18.85 -22.70
CA ASN A 27 7.73 -17.97 -23.53
C ASN A 27 9.18 -17.88 -23.05
N GLU A 28 9.40 -17.78 -21.74
CA GLU A 28 10.73 -17.68 -21.12
C GLU A 28 11.39 -19.04 -20.87
N SER A 29 10.75 -20.14 -21.30
CA SER A 29 11.21 -21.52 -21.04
C SER A 29 11.47 -21.82 -19.55
N ILE A 30 10.60 -21.27 -18.69
CA ILE A 30 10.64 -21.46 -17.24
C ILE A 30 9.62 -22.55 -16.88
N VAL A 31 10.05 -23.51 -16.06
CA VAL A 31 9.13 -24.50 -15.50
C VAL A 31 8.19 -23.83 -14.50
N GLU A 32 6.87 -24.00 -14.67
CA GLU A 32 5.85 -23.36 -13.82
C GLU A 32 6.08 -23.61 -12.32
N SER A 33 6.41 -24.85 -11.95
CA SER A 33 6.68 -25.22 -10.54
C SER A 33 7.83 -24.42 -9.94
N LYS A 34 8.88 -24.15 -10.74
CA LYS A 34 10.02 -23.33 -10.33
C LYS A 34 9.61 -21.87 -10.16
N PHE A 35 8.78 -21.35 -11.05
CA PHE A 35 8.25 -19.98 -10.93
C PHE A 35 7.44 -19.82 -9.63
N TYR A 36 6.46 -20.70 -9.39
CA TYR A 36 5.63 -20.64 -8.19
C TYR A 36 6.44 -20.81 -6.90
N TYR A 37 7.45 -21.69 -6.92
CA TYR A 37 8.39 -21.86 -5.81
C TYR A 37 9.08 -20.54 -5.45
N TRP A 38 9.63 -19.86 -6.45
CA TRP A 38 10.34 -18.60 -6.23
C TRP A 38 9.41 -17.44 -5.88
N GLN A 39 8.20 -17.40 -6.45
CA GLN A 39 7.17 -16.43 -6.07
C GLN A 39 6.79 -16.57 -4.58
N LYS A 40 6.66 -17.80 -4.08
CA LYS A 40 6.44 -18.05 -2.65
C LYS A 40 7.61 -17.57 -1.82
N ARG A 41 8.85 -17.88 -2.20
CA ARG A 41 10.05 -17.41 -1.51
C ARG A 41 10.18 -15.89 -1.48
N LEU A 42 9.83 -15.21 -2.57
CA LEU A 42 9.84 -13.75 -2.65
C LEU A 42 8.81 -13.14 -1.69
N ARG A 43 7.60 -13.70 -1.61
CA ARG A 43 6.60 -13.28 -0.60
C ARG A 43 7.09 -13.49 0.83
N GLU A 44 7.68 -14.63 1.13
CA GLU A 44 8.23 -14.93 2.47
C GLU A 44 9.38 -13.99 2.84
N HIS A 45 10.25 -13.67 1.88
CA HIS A 45 11.32 -12.69 2.06
C HIS A 45 10.76 -11.31 2.38
N ASN A 46 9.83 -10.80 1.55
CA ASN A 46 9.17 -9.53 1.79
C ASN A 46 8.41 -9.50 3.12
N TYR A 47 7.79 -10.60 3.52
CA TYR A 47 7.12 -10.71 4.80
C TYR A 47 8.09 -10.69 5.99
N ARG A 48 9.27 -11.29 5.87
CA ARG A 48 10.31 -11.21 6.91
C ARG A 48 10.89 -9.80 7.01
N THR A 49 11.29 -9.20 5.89
CA THR A 49 11.82 -7.83 5.84
C THR A 49 10.77 -6.80 6.29
N GLY A 50 9.50 -7.01 5.95
CA GLY A 50 8.35 -6.20 6.39
C GLY A 50 7.90 -6.43 7.84
N ARG A 51 8.48 -7.39 8.58
CA ARG A 51 8.31 -7.46 10.04
C ARG A 51 9.30 -6.55 10.77
N GLU A 52 10.42 -6.22 10.12
CA GLU A 52 11.44 -5.29 10.64
C GLU A 52 10.99 -3.83 10.46
N SER A 53 10.09 -3.60 9.49
CA SER A 53 9.49 -2.32 9.16
C SER A 53 7.96 -2.49 9.22
N GLY A 54 7.33 -2.10 10.32
CA GLY A 54 5.92 -2.40 10.69
C GLY A 54 4.80 -1.86 9.78
N PHE A 55 5.05 -1.73 8.48
CA PHE A 55 4.09 -1.31 7.47
C PHE A 55 4.02 -2.35 6.35
N VAL A 56 2.85 -2.97 6.21
CA VAL A 56 2.52 -3.85 5.08
C VAL A 56 1.60 -3.07 4.13
N PRO A 57 2.06 -2.69 2.93
CA PRO A 57 1.21 -1.99 1.98
C PRO A 57 0.17 -2.95 1.38
N ILE A 58 -1.11 -2.59 1.50
CA ILE A 58 -2.22 -3.28 0.83
C ILE A 58 -2.36 -2.65 -0.57
N VAL A 59 -2.10 -3.43 -1.62
CA VAL A 59 -2.30 -3.01 -3.02
C VAL A 59 -3.71 -3.45 -3.45
N PHE A 60 -4.61 -2.49 -3.68
CA PHE A 60 -5.92 -2.76 -4.27
C PHE A 60 -5.79 -2.89 -5.78
N THR A 61 -5.76 -4.10 -6.32
CA THR A 61 -6.00 -4.36 -7.74
C THR A 61 -7.46 -4.77 -7.94
N GLY A 62 -8.32 -3.80 -8.27
CA GLY A 62 -9.73 -4.05 -8.55
C GLY A 62 -10.36 -2.85 -9.22
N SER A 63 -10.58 -2.97 -10.53
CA SER A 63 -11.28 -2.02 -11.39
C SER A 63 -12.79 -1.98 -11.12
N ASN A 64 -13.35 -0.77 -11.27
CA ASN A 64 -14.72 -0.42 -11.70
C ASN A 64 -15.80 -0.07 -10.65
N PRO A 65 -16.79 0.78 -11.05
CA PRO A 65 -17.22 1.98 -10.31
C PRO A 65 -18.50 1.81 -9.48
N SER A 66 -18.84 2.88 -8.75
CA SER A 66 -20.00 3.11 -7.87
C SER A 66 -21.29 2.32 -8.15
N PRO A 67 -22.14 2.18 -7.12
CA PRO A 67 -23.33 3.04 -7.18
C PRO A 67 -23.64 3.74 -5.85
N ALA A 68 -24.07 4.98 -5.99
CA ALA A 68 -24.84 5.69 -4.98
C ALA A 68 -26.08 4.88 -4.57
N THR A 69 -26.37 4.79 -3.28
CA THR A 69 -27.74 4.59 -2.78
C THR A 69 -27.89 5.34 -1.47
N LYS A 70 -29.02 6.04 -1.40
CA LYS A 70 -29.42 7.00 -0.39
C LYS A 70 -30.03 6.29 0.83
N GLU A 71 -30.17 7.07 1.90
CA GLU A 71 -31.24 7.05 2.93
C GLU A 71 -30.90 6.63 4.37
N VAL A 72 -30.77 7.68 5.20
CA VAL A 72 -31.46 7.98 6.48
C VAL A 72 -31.69 6.85 7.49
N VAL A 73 -31.05 6.96 8.67
CA VAL A 73 -31.67 6.69 9.99
C VAL A 73 -31.07 7.63 11.04
N HIS A 74 -31.94 8.22 11.87
CA HIS A 74 -31.68 9.16 12.97
C HIS A 74 -31.08 8.47 14.22
N HIS A 75 -30.27 9.18 15.02
CA HIS A 75 -30.43 9.43 16.48
C HIS A 75 -29.25 10.29 17.02
N GLN A 76 -29.58 11.30 17.85
CA GLN A 76 -28.70 12.35 18.44
C GLN A 76 -27.81 11.85 19.62
N PRO A 77 -27.13 12.72 20.41
CA PRO A 77 -26.04 13.65 20.08
C PRO A 77 -24.80 13.36 20.96
N ILE A 78 -23.61 13.30 20.38
CA ILE A 78 -22.34 13.31 21.13
C ILE A 78 -21.59 14.55 20.64
N PRO A 79 -20.89 15.33 21.49
CA PRO A 79 -20.26 16.59 21.11
C PRO A 79 -19.42 16.37 19.87
N VAL A 80 -19.93 16.86 18.74
CA VAL A 80 -19.28 16.76 17.45
C VAL A 80 -18.07 17.67 17.58
N HIS A 81 -16.91 17.06 17.83
CA HIS A 81 -15.65 17.66 17.49
C HIS A 81 -15.82 18.08 16.04
N VAL A 82 -15.90 19.39 15.81
CA VAL A 82 -16.14 19.98 14.50
C VAL A 82 -15.07 19.43 13.58
N ASP A 83 -15.41 18.41 12.79
CA ASP A 83 -14.54 17.98 11.70
C ASP A 83 -14.52 19.17 10.73
N PRO A 84 -13.38 19.85 10.59
CA PRO A 84 -13.27 20.86 9.56
C PRO A 84 -13.27 20.09 8.24
N THR A 85 -14.37 20.24 7.51
CA THR A 85 -14.51 20.07 6.05
C THR A 85 -13.46 19.15 5.40
N PRO A 86 -13.82 17.95 4.89
CA PRO A 86 -12.89 16.93 4.36
C PRO A 86 -11.97 17.35 3.20
N GLY A 87 -11.98 18.61 2.76
CA GLY A 87 -11.23 19.10 1.61
C GLY A 87 -9.88 19.72 1.92
N ASN A 88 -9.55 20.06 3.17
CA ASN A 88 -8.44 20.98 3.48
C ASN A 88 -7.46 20.51 4.57
N VAL A 89 -7.27 19.20 4.77
CA VAL A 89 -6.30 18.69 5.76
C VAL A 89 -5.52 17.52 5.16
N LEU A 90 -4.20 17.49 5.37
CA LEU A 90 -3.36 16.32 5.14
C LEU A 90 -3.32 15.50 6.43
N GLU A 91 -3.70 14.23 6.39
CA GLU A 91 -3.76 13.34 7.56
C GLU A 91 -2.79 12.16 7.41
N ILE A 92 -2.01 11.90 8.46
CA ILE A 92 -1.16 10.72 8.61
C ILE A 92 -1.75 9.88 9.73
N VAL A 93 -2.08 8.62 9.46
CA VAL A 93 -2.65 7.68 10.44
C VAL A 93 -1.64 6.58 10.74
N TYR A 94 -1.25 6.46 12.02
CA TYR A 94 -0.31 5.44 12.49
C TYR A 94 -1.06 4.17 12.94
N PRO A 95 -0.41 2.98 12.88
CA PRO A 95 -1.02 1.72 13.27
C PRO A 95 -1.46 1.64 14.74
N ASN A 96 -0.81 2.40 15.62
CA ASN A 96 -1.18 2.52 17.03
C ASN A 96 -2.42 3.41 17.26
N GLY A 97 -3.05 3.89 16.19
CA GLY A 97 -4.23 4.75 16.25
C GLY A 97 -3.92 6.24 16.40
N VAL A 98 -2.65 6.63 16.54
CA VAL A 98 -2.25 8.04 16.54
C VAL A 98 -2.52 8.62 15.15
N LYS A 99 -3.08 9.83 15.10
CA LYS A 99 -3.33 10.55 13.84
C LYS A 99 -2.68 11.93 13.92
N VAL A 100 -1.90 12.27 12.91
CA VAL A 100 -1.32 13.60 12.74
C VAL A 100 -2.09 14.29 11.62
N ARG A 101 -2.69 15.44 11.93
CA ARG A 101 -3.48 16.23 10.99
C ARG A 101 -2.79 17.56 10.75
N VAL A 102 -2.54 17.89 9.49
CA VAL A 102 -1.92 19.14 9.03
C VAL A 102 -2.94 19.91 8.18
N PRO A 103 -3.56 20.97 8.73
CA PRO A 103 -4.46 21.83 7.97
C PRO A 103 -3.77 22.50 6.78
N LYS A 104 -4.51 22.71 5.68
CA LYS A 104 -4.05 23.55 4.57
C LYS A 104 -3.95 24.99 5.07
N GLY A 105 -2.75 25.56 4.99
CA GLY A 105 -2.41 26.85 5.58
C GLY A 105 -1.43 26.76 6.76
N THR A 106 -1.07 25.55 7.20
CA THR A 106 0.03 25.38 8.16
C THR A 106 1.34 25.86 7.56
N ASP A 107 2.04 26.73 8.29
CA ASP A 107 3.37 27.21 7.91
C ASP A 107 4.38 26.05 7.85
N PRO A 108 5.03 25.81 6.69
CA PRO A 108 6.02 24.75 6.53
C PRO A 108 7.21 24.89 7.49
N THR A 109 7.55 26.11 7.92
CA THR A 109 8.70 26.35 8.82
C THR A 109 8.39 25.83 10.22
N GLN A 110 7.21 26.17 10.75
CA GLN A 110 6.70 25.62 12.00
C GLN A 110 6.58 24.09 11.93
N LEU A 111 6.08 23.55 10.83
CA LEU A 111 5.98 22.09 10.65
C LEU A 111 7.35 21.41 10.69
N ARG A 112 8.37 22.00 10.04
CA ARG A 112 9.76 21.49 10.08
C ARG A 112 10.37 21.52 11.47
N SER A 113 10.06 22.50 12.31
CA SER A 113 10.56 22.51 13.70
C SER A 113 9.97 21.39 14.57
N LEU A 114 8.78 20.90 14.23
CA LEU A 114 8.08 19.85 14.98
C LEU A 114 8.46 18.45 14.48
N ILE A 115 8.81 18.31 13.20
CA ILE A 115 9.21 17.05 12.59
C ILE A 115 10.73 16.98 12.56
N LEU A 116 11.31 16.22 13.50
CA LEU A 116 12.73 15.86 13.46
C LEU A 116 12.95 14.88 12.31
N LEU A 117 13.27 15.39 11.12
CA LEU A 117 13.84 14.59 10.04
C LEU A 117 15.25 14.19 10.49
N THR A 118 15.38 12.98 11.02
CA THR A 118 16.70 12.36 11.22
C THR A 118 17.36 12.23 9.85
N GLN A 119 18.43 12.98 9.62
CA GLN A 119 19.29 12.85 8.43
C GLN A 119 20.03 11.51 8.43
#